data_AF-W9AX47-F1
#
_entry.id   AF-W9AX47-F1
#
_cell.length_a   1.000
_cell.length_b   1.000
_cell.length_c   1.000
_cell.angle_alpha   90.00
_cell.angle_beta   90.00
_cell.angle_gamma   90.00
#
_symmetry.space_group_name_H-M   'P 1'
#
loop_
_entity.id
_entity.type
_entity.pdbx_description
1 polymer ?
#
loop_
_entity_poly.entity_id
_entity_poly.type
_entity_poly.pdbx_seq_one_letter_code
_entity_poly.pdbx_strand_id
1 'polypeptide(L)' 'MSENETAAHEPHIQVVKGNPTAEELAALIGVLSAAGGGPVDTTPPARDLWGHPVDKLRYQVHSWQRVTLLERTHMRH' A
#
# COMPACT_ATOMS: atom_id res chain seq x y z
N MET A 1 -1.42 42.24 -6.97
CA MET A 1 -2.43 41.16 -7.06
C MET A 1 -1.64 39.88 -6.87
N SER A 2 -1.39 39.50 -5.61
CA SER A 2 -2.25 38.59 -4.81
C SER A 2 -2.13 37.16 -5.32
N GLU A 3 -1.85 36.12 -4.55
CA GLU A 3 -1.43 35.93 -3.16
C GLU A 3 -0.96 34.47 -3.11
N ASN A 4 -0.05 34.16 -2.20
CA ASN A 4 0.46 32.82 -1.96
C ASN A 4 -0.61 31.98 -1.24
N GLU A 5 -1.53 31.33 -1.96
CA GLU A 5 -2.51 30.42 -1.37
C GLU A 5 -2.05 28.96 -1.54
N THR A 6 -1.11 28.55 -0.70
CA THR A 6 -1.01 27.13 -0.34
C THR A 6 -2.26 26.80 0.47
N ALA A 7 -3.32 26.32 -0.20
CA ALA A 7 -4.53 25.87 0.47
C ALA A 7 -4.17 24.82 1.52
N ALA A 8 -4.11 25.24 2.80
CA ALA A 8 -3.78 24.38 3.91
C ALA A 8 -4.94 23.40 4.10
N HIS A 9 -4.77 22.17 3.62
CA HIS A 9 -5.76 21.12 3.76
C HIS A 9 -5.90 20.74 5.24
N GLU A 10 -7.12 20.87 5.77
CA GLU A 10 -7.42 20.49 7.15
C GLU A 10 -7.27 18.97 7.32
N PRO A 11 -6.58 18.48 8.37
CA PRO A 11 -6.41 17.05 8.57
C PRO A 11 -7.75 16.38 8.90
N HIS A 12 -8.20 15.47 8.04
CA HIS A 12 -9.44 14.70 8.24
C HIS A 12 -9.36 13.64 9.36
N ILE A 13 -8.19 13.46 9.98
CA ILE A 13 -7.96 12.48 11.04
C ILE A 13 -7.31 13.19 12.23
N GLN A 14 -7.90 13.00 13.41
CA GLN A 14 -7.39 13.55 14.66
C GLN A 14 -6.66 12.46 15.46
N VAL A 15 -5.42 12.73 15.86
CA VAL A 15 -4.67 11.86 16.79
C VAL A 15 -5.07 12.21 18.22
N VAL A 16 -5.79 11.30 18.88
CA VAL A 16 -6.24 11.49 20.27
C VAL A 16 -5.15 11.15 21.29
N LYS A 17 -4.33 10.12 21.01
CA LYS A 17 -3.22 9.67 21.87
C LYS A 17 -2.06 9.17 21.02
N GLY A 18 -0.92 9.85 21.09
CA GLY A 18 0.27 9.56 20.27
C GLY A 18 1.34 8.68 20.93
N ASN A 19 1.18 8.33 22.21
CA ASN A 19 2.15 7.53 22.96
C ASN A 19 1.44 6.32 23.62
N PRO A 20 1.23 5.23 22.88
CA PRO A 20 0.63 4.03 23.43
C PRO A 20 1.60 3.35 24.42
N THR A 21 1.05 2.73 25.45
CA THR A 21 1.81 1.89 26.39
C THR A 21 2.20 0.56 25.74
N ALA A 22 3.18 -0.15 26.32
CA ALA A 22 3.59 -1.47 25.84
C ALA A 22 2.42 -2.49 25.87
N GLU A 23 1.53 -2.37 26.85
CA GLU A 23 0.34 -3.22 27.00
C GLU A 23 -0.67 -2.98 25.87
N GLU A 24 -0.95 -1.71 25.53
CA GLU A 24 -1.83 -1.34 24.42
C GLU A 24 -1.28 -1.83 23.07
N LEU A 25 0.03 -1.73 22.86
CA LEU A 25 0.69 -2.28 21.68
C LEU A 25 0.58 -3.81 21.61
N ALA A 26 0.80 -4.50 22.74
CA ALA A 26 0.67 -5.95 22.80
C ALA A 26 -0.77 -6.41 22.50
N ALA A 27 -1.77 -5.71 23.04
CA ALA A 27 -3.18 -5.98 22.76
C ALA A 27 -3.50 -5.82 21.26
N LEU A 28 -3.04 -4.73 20.63
CA LEU A 28 -3.22 -4.50 19.19
C LEU A 28 -2.60 -5.62 18.34
N ILE A 29 -1.35 -5.98 18.63
CA ILE A 29 -0.64 -7.05 17.92
C ILE A 29 -1.37 -8.38 18.10
N GLY A 30 -1.83 -8.69 19.31
CA GLY A 30 -2.60 -9.90 19.60
C GLY A 30 -3.88 -10.00 18.76
N VAL A 31 -4.65 -8.92 18.69
CA VAL A 31 -5.88 -8.85 17.88
C VAL A 31 -5.57 -9.02 16.39
N LEU A 32 -4.59 -8.30 15.85
CA LEU A 32 -4.23 -8.39 14.43
C LEU A 32 -3.71 -9.78 14.05
N SER A 33 -2.88 -10.39 14.92
CA SER A 33 -2.36 -11.73 14.70
C SER A 33 -3.46 -12.79 14.73
N ALA A 34 -4.41 -12.67 15.66
CA ALA A 34 -5.56 -13.56 15.74
C ALA A 34 -6.48 -13.41 14.52
N ALA A 35 -6.68 -12.18 14.02
CA ALA A 35 -7.49 -11.92 12.84
C ALA A 35 -6.86 -12.47 11.54
N GLY A 36 -5.53 -12.45 11.41
CA GLY A 36 -4.81 -12.94 10.24
C GLY A 36 -4.55 -14.46 10.20
N GLY A 37 -4.71 -15.16 11.33
CA GLY A 37 -4.36 -16.58 11.49
C GLY A 37 -5.42 -17.59 11.01
N GLY A 38 -6.18 -17.27 9.96
CA GLY A 38 -7.16 -18.18 9.37
C GLY A 38 -6.53 -19.33 8.57
N PRO A 39 -7.28 -20.41 8.28
CA PRO A 39 -6.81 -21.44 7.35
C PRO A 39 -6.41 -20.79 6.03
N VAL A 40 -5.23 -21.17 5.52
CA VAL A 40 -4.74 -20.68 4.23
C VAL A 40 -5.78 -21.00 3.17
N ASP A 41 -6.27 -19.95 2.51
CA ASP A 41 -7.19 -20.11 1.39
C ASP A 41 -6.47 -20.89 0.28
N THR A 42 -6.99 -22.09 -0.02
CA THR A 42 -6.49 -22.94 -1.11
C THR A 42 -7.05 -22.53 -2.46
N THR A 43 -7.97 -21.57 -2.50
CA THR A 43 -8.50 -21.01 -3.73
C THR A 43 -7.37 -20.28 -4.47
N PRO A 44 -7.30 -20.39 -5.81
CA PRO A 44 -6.38 -19.57 -6.59
C PRO A 44 -6.53 -18.10 -6.18
N PRO A 45 -5.42 -17.39 -5.91
CA PRO A 45 -5.49 -16.01 -5.44
C PRO A 45 -6.26 -15.18 -6.46
N ALA A 46 -7.14 -14.30 -5.95
CA ALA A 46 -7.77 -13.28 -6.77
C ALA A 46 -6.68 -12.50 -7.52
N ARG A 47 -7.02 -11.99 -8.72
CA ARG A 47 -6.06 -11.29 -9.56
C ARG A 47 -5.50 -10.07 -8.80
N ASP A 48 -4.24 -10.16 -8.38
CA ASP A 48 -3.55 -9.10 -7.67
C ASP A 48 -2.97 -8.09 -8.66
N LEU A 49 -3.54 -6.89 -8.65
CA LEU A 49 -3.07 -5.74 -9.45
C LEU A 49 -2.11 -4.84 -8.66
N TRP A 50 -1.93 -5.09 -7.37
CA TRP A 50 -1.15 -4.26 -6.44
C TRP A 50 0.25 -4.82 -6.18
N GLY A 51 0.54 -6.03 -6.65
CA GLY A 51 1.78 -6.74 -6.35
C GLY A 51 2.44 -7.44 -7.54
N HIS A 52 2.16 -7.02 -8.79
CA HIS A 52 2.69 -7.73 -9.96
C HIS A 52 4.23 -7.75 -9.89
N PRO A 53 4.91 -8.91 -10.07
CA PRO A 53 6.37 -9.01 -9.89
C PRO A 53 7.18 -8.00 -10.71
N VAL A 54 6.63 -7.56 -11.84
CA VAL A 54 7.24 -6.54 -12.72
C VAL A 54 7.29 -5.15 -12.07
N ASP A 55 6.38 -4.83 -11.16
CA ASP A 55 6.34 -3.54 -10.46
C ASP A 55 7.47 -3.41 -9.44
N LYS A 56 8.05 -4.54 -9.00
CA LYS A 56 9.22 -4.58 -8.12
C LYS A 56 10.52 -4.28 -8.88
N LEU A 57 10.51 -4.31 -10.21
CA LEU A 57 11.68 -4.08 -11.04
C LEU A 57 11.87 -2.58 -11.28
N ARG A 58 13.00 -2.03 -10.83
CA ARG A 58 13.36 -0.63 -11.08
C ARG A 58 14.05 -0.48 -12.44
N TYR A 59 13.27 -0.47 -13.50
CA TYR A 59 13.78 -0.16 -14.83
C TYR A 59 14.03 1.34 -15.00
N GLN A 60 15.14 1.68 -15.68
CA GLN A 60 15.38 3.04 -16.16
C GLN A 60 14.23 3.48 -17.09
N VAL A 61 13.88 4.76 -17.07
CA VAL A 61 12.71 5.30 -17.80
C VAL A 61 12.75 5.02 -19.31
N HIS A 62 13.95 4.96 -19.88
CA HIS A 62 14.23 4.72 -21.30
C HIS A 62 14.55 3.26 -21.61
N SER A 63 14.44 2.35 -20.63
CA SER A 63 14.62 0.93 -20.89
C SER A 63 13.45 0.39 -21.69
N TRP A 64 13.75 -0.23 -22.84
CA TRP A 64 12.77 -1.00 -23.59
C TRP A 64 12.13 -2.08 -22.70
N GLN A 65 12.86 -2.68 -21.76
CA GLN A 65 12.31 -3.69 -20.84
C GLN A 65 11.12 -3.13 -20.03
N ARG A 66 11.12 -1.83 -19.69
CA ARG A 66 9.97 -1.17 -19.05
C ARG A 66 8.76 -1.16 -19.97
N VAL A 67 8.93 -0.73 -21.21
CA VAL A 67 7.85 -0.68 -22.21
C VAL A 67 7.29 -2.07 -22.52
N THR A 68 8.14 -3.10 -22.64
CA THR A 68 7.66 -4.44 -23.04
C THR A 68 7.19 -5.31 -21.89
N LEU A 69 7.75 -5.18 -20.68
CA LEU A 69 7.37 -6.05 -19.56
C LEU A 69 6.34 -5.38 -18.65
N LEU A 70 6.58 -4.12 -18.25
CA LEU A 70 5.69 -3.40 -17.33
C LEU A 70 4.40 -3.00 -18.06
N GLU A 71 4.50 -2.20 -19.13
CA GLU A 71 3.31 -1.64 -19.78
C GLU A 71 2.43 -2.72 -20.43
N ARG A 72 3.02 -3.74 -21.09
CA ARG A 72 2.22 -4.85 -21.67
C ARG A 72 1.50 -5.70 -20.64
N THR A 73 2.07 -5.86 -19.45
CA THR A 73 1.41 -6.59 -18.35
C THR A 73 0.14 -5.85 -17.93
N HIS A 74 0.23 -4.52 -17.84
CA HIS A 74 -0.90 -3.68 -17.44
C HIS A 74 -1.90 -3.41 -18.57
N MET A 75 -1.50 -3.46 -19.84
CA MET A 75 -2.38 -3.23 -21.00
C MET A 75 -3.17 -4.47 -21.48
N ARG A 76 -2.92 -5.67 -20.95
CA ARG A 76 -3.59 -6.90 -21.38
C ARG A 76 -4.97 -7.11 -20.75
N HIS A 77 -5.56 -6.05 -20.19
CA HIS A 77 -6.75 -6.09 -19.32
C HIS A 77 -7.74 -4.99 -19.64
#